data_AF-A0A1W9TFT5-F1
#
_entry.id   AF-A0A1W9TFT5-F1
#
_cell.length_a   1.000
_cell.length_b   1.000
_cell.length_c   1.000
_cell.angle_alpha   90.00
_cell.angle_beta   90.00
_cell.angle_gamma   90.00
#
_symmetry.space_group_name_H-M   'P 1'
#
loop_
_entity.id
_entity.type
_entity.pdbx_description
1 polymer ?
#
loop_
_entity_poly.entity_id
_entity_poly.type
_entity_poly.pdbx_seq_one_letter_code
_entity_poly.pdbx_strand_id
1 'polypeptide(L)' 'GLRIYYTIQDGRVLFLLAGGDKSTQSKDIERASELLNELEG' A
#
# COMPACT_ATOMS: atom_id res chain seq x y z
N GLY A 1 6.57 1.30 -14.95
CA GLY A 1 5.62 0.17 -14.96
C GLY A 1 4.73 0.29 -13.75
N LEU A 2 3.43 0.05 -13.86
CA LEU A 2 2.47 0.30 -12.78
C LEU A 2 2.75 -0.60 -11.56
N ARG A 3 2.71 -0.04 -10.35
CA ARG A 3 2.70 -0.79 -9.08
C ARG A 3 1.42 -0.45 -8.33
N ILE A 4 0.77 -1.47 -7.78
CA ILE A 4 -0.45 -1.35 -7.00
C ILE A 4 -0.20 -2.11 -5.70
N TYR A 5 -0.44 -1.46 -4.57
CA TYR A 5 -0.39 -2.07 -3.25
C TYR A 5 -1.82 -2.22 -2.73
N TYR A 6 -2.11 -3.34 -2.09
CA TYR A 6 -3.44 -3.61 -1.55
C TYR A 6 -3.32 -4.50 -0.31
N THR A 7 -4.37 -4.48 0.50
CA THR A 7 -4.57 -5.43 1.59
C THR A 7 -5.97 -6.03 1.53
N ILE A 8 -6.20 -7.11 2.28
CA ILE A 8 -7.51 -7.73 2.43
C ILE A 8 -7.90 -7.64 3.89
N GLN A 9 -9.05 -7.00 4.16
CA GLN A 9 -9.60 -6.85 5.50
C GLN A 9 -11.10 -7.15 5.46
N ASP A 10 -11.58 -8.00 6.36
CA ASP A 10 -12.99 -8.42 6.46
C ASP A 10 -13.59 -8.91 5.13
N GLY A 11 -12.78 -9.60 4.32
CA GLY A 11 -13.19 -10.10 3.00
C GLY A 11 -13.30 -9.02 1.92
N ARG A 12 -12.83 -7.80 2.16
CA ARG A 12 -12.82 -6.68 1.22
C ARG A 12 -11.39 -6.36 0.79
N VAL A 13 -11.23 -5.99 -0.47
CA VAL A 13 -9.95 -5.51 -1.01
C VAL A 13 -9.83 -4.01 -0.77
N LEU A 14 -8.78 -3.58 -0.06
CA LEU A 14 -8.46 -2.18 0.16
C LEU A 14 -7.25 -1.82 -0.71
N PHE A 15 -7.42 -0.87 -1.62
CA PHE A 15 -6.32 -0.35 -2.43
C PHE A 15 -5.56 0.72 -1.65
N LEU A 16 -4.28 0.46 -1.41
CA LEU A 16 -3.36 1.42 -0.81
C LEU A 16 -2.79 2.26 -1.95
N LEU A 17 -3.31 3.47 -2.14
CA LEU A 17 -3.01 4.39 -3.25
C LEU A 17 -1.56 4.96 -3.22
N ALA A 18 -0.60 4.20 -2.70
CA ALA A 18 0.81 4.51 -2.69
C ALA A 18 1.48 3.96 -3.98
N GLY A 19 1.13 4.50 -5.14
CA GLY A 19 1.70 4.08 -6.42
C GLY A 19 2.63 5.14 -7.00
N GLY A 20 3.93 4.84 -7.11
CA GLY A 20 4.93 5.71 -7.74
C GLY A 20 5.78 4.99 -8.80
N ASP A 21 6.76 5.72 -9.34
CA ASP A 21 7.67 5.23 -10.39
C ASP A 21 8.78 4.32 -9.80
N LYS A 22 9.58 3.63 -10.64
CA LYS A 22 10.58 2.65 -10.16
C LYS A 22 11.57 3.23 -9.12
N SER A 23 11.85 4.52 -9.18
CA SER A 23 12.74 5.23 -8.25
C SER A 23 12.15 5.46 -6.85
N THR A 24 10.84 5.34 -6.66
CA THR A 24 10.15 5.57 -5.38
C THR A 24 9.66 4.30 -4.70
N GLN A 25 9.94 3.13 -5.28
CA GLN A 25 9.39 1.84 -4.86
C GLN A 25 9.58 1.55 -3.36
N SER A 26 10.75 1.86 -2.78
CA SER A 26 11.00 1.62 -1.36
C SER A 26 10.14 2.51 -0.45
N LYS A 27 9.94 3.78 -0.82
CA LYS A 27 9.08 4.72 -0.07
C LYS A 27 7.61 4.33 -0.17
N ASP A 28 7.20 3.82 -1.33
CA ASP A 28 5.83 3.37 -1.56
C ASP A 28 5.49 2.13 -0.70
N ILE A 29 6.45 1.21 -0.54
CA ILE A 29 6.31 0.03 0.35
C ILE A 29 6.21 0.44 1.82
N GLU A 30 7.06 1.37 2.25
CA GLU A 30 7.06 1.89 3.63
C GLU A 30 5.72 2.54 3.95
N ARG A 31 5.23 3.41 3.04
CA ARG A 31 3.93 4.07 3.18
C ARG A 31 2.74 3.10 3.15
N ALA A 32 2.80 2.05 2.33
CA ALA A 32 1.77 1.01 2.34
C ALA A 32 1.74 0.24 3.67
N SER A 33 2.91 -0.01 4.26
CA SER A 33 3.03 -0.67 5.57
C SER A 33 2.51 0.22 6.71
N GLU A 34 2.82 1.51 6.67
CA GLU A 34 2.28 2.51 7.62
C GLU A 34 0.75 2.55 7.56
N LEU A 35 0.18 2.67 6.36
CA LEU A 35 -1.27 2.69 6.15
C LEU A 35 -1.94 1.40 6.64
N LEU A 36 -1.29 0.25 6.48
CA LEU A 36 -1.81 -1.01 6.99
C LEU A 36 -1.83 -1.03 8.53
N ASN A 37 -0.75 -0.57 9.17
CA ASN A 37 -0.69 -0.47 10.63
C ASN A 37 -1.73 0.50 11.20
N GLU A 38 -2.03 1.60 10.50
CA GLU A 38 -3.09 2.54 10.87
C GLU A 38 -4.50 1.94 10.77
N LEU A 39 -4.71 0.95 9.90
CA LEU A 39 -6.01 0.27 9.71
C LEU A 39 -6.24 -0.86 10.73
N GLU A 40 -5.17 -1.42 11.29
CA GLU A 40 -5.22 -2.51 12.28
C GLU A 40 -5.23 -2.00 13.74
N GLY A 41 -4.91 -0.73 13.98
CA GLY A 41 -4.92 -0.07 15.29
C GLY A 41 -6.28 0.54 15.66
#